data_AF-A0A523MMY2-F1
#
_entry.id   AF-A0A523MMY2-F1
#
_cell.length_a   1.000
_cell.length_b   1.000
_cell.length_c   1.000
_cell.angle_alpha   90.00
_cell.angle_beta   90.00
_cell.angle_gamma   90.00
#
_symmetry.space_group_name_H-M   'P 1'
#
loop_
_entity.id
_entity.type
_entity.pdbx_description
1 polymer ?
#
loop_
_entity_poly.entity_id
_entity_poly.type
_entity_poly.pdbx_seq_one_letter_code
_entity_poly.pdbx_strand_id
1 'polypeptide(L)'
;MQRTRITVCLALAGLMASASLHAGSHEGGDHARKMGQYSGFEGEEARLGTAVAAAIMEISPTKGPEHDFSGREKTLGEAVAAAIKIMNVESGYQHEMNDALVKMTLNFIQFAKDHDLIDEMIAEEIATGLPMMSRVRKTIEKTGNKDLALIAVTEQTACFYQLVFETQREPGKLTYKSPFGNVLNSTRRLGMHDLTEQEIHEIWTIPRIKGAGMLLGVDLQVTEWQDDGMITISLSEEDLVALNRLAAAD
;
A
#
# COMPACT_ATOMS: atom_id res chain seq x y z
N MET A 1 8.56 8.52 53.24
CA MET A 1 7.69 7.84 52.25
C MET A 1 8.53 7.52 51.02
N GLN A 2 9.02 6.29 50.93
CA GLN A 2 9.83 5.77 49.83
C GLN A 2 8.97 5.59 48.57
N ARG A 3 9.47 6.05 47.43
CA ARG A 3 8.90 5.80 46.10
C ARG A 3 9.51 4.51 45.55
N THR A 4 8.71 3.45 45.49
CA THR A 4 9.07 2.17 44.89
C THR A 4 9.09 2.30 43.37
N ARG A 5 10.27 2.14 42.76
CA ARG A 5 10.44 2.00 41.31
C ARG A 5 10.21 0.53 40.96
N ILE A 6 9.22 0.26 40.10
CA ILE A 6 9.00 -1.07 39.53
C ILE A 6 9.84 -1.14 38.24
N THR A 7 10.90 -1.94 38.29
CA THR A 7 11.68 -2.35 37.10
C THR A 7 11.07 -3.64 36.57
N VAL A 8 10.47 -3.60 35.38
CA VAL A 8 10.03 -4.80 34.66
C VAL A 8 11.21 -5.32 33.84
N CYS A 9 11.78 -6.45 34.26
CA CYS A 9 12.73 -7.22 33.45
C CYS A 9 11.94 -8.17 32.54
N LEU A 10 11.91 -7.90 31.23
CA LEU A 10 11.48 -8.88 30.24
C LEU A 10 12.64 -9.83 29.93
N ALA A 11 12.55 -11.05 30.43
CA ALA A 11 13.35 -12.19 29.99
C ALA A 11 12.53 -12.99 28.98
N LEU A 12 12.86 -12.86 27.69
CA LEU A 12 12.37 -13.80 26.67
C LEU A 12 13.52 -14.78 26.36
N ALA A 13 13.59 -15.85 27.18
CA ALA A 13 14.42 -17.01 26.91
C ALA A 13 13.65 -17.96 25.96
N GLY A 14 14.39 -18.51 25.01
CA GLY A 14 13.84 -19.18 23.83
C GLY A 14 13.15 -20.52 24.07
N LEU A 15 12.37 -20.91 23.07
CA LEU A 15 12.10 -22.31 22.75
C LEU A 15 12.67 -22.61 21.36
N MET A 16 13.92 -23.07 21.35
CA MET A 16 14.43 -23.97 20.31
C MET A 16 13.96 -25.37 20.70
N ALA A 17 12.96 -25.91 20.00
CA ALA A 17 12.65 -27.33 20.05
C ALA A 17 13.21 -28.00 18.79
N SER A 18 14.37 -28.62 18.96
CA SER A 18 14.98 -29.55 18.02
C SER A 18 14.14 -30.82 17.88
N ALA A 19 13.75 -31.15 16.66
CA ALA A 19 13.35 -32.49 16.28
C ALA A 19 14.11 -32.89 15.02
N SER A 20 15.28 -33.48 15.19
CA SER A 20 15.86 -34.36 14.19
C SER A 20 15.04 -35.65 14.16
N LEU A 21 14.68 -36.16 12.98
CA LEU A 21 14.90 -37.57 12.59
C LEU A 21 14.33 -37.90 11.19
N HIS A 22 15.18 -38.63 10.45
CA HIS A 22 14.95 -39.47 9.27
C HIS A 22 14.95 -38.85 7.87
N ALA A 23 16.12 -39.00 7.23
CA ALA A 23 16.28 -39.14 5.79
C ALA A 23 15.53 -40.39 5.31
N GLY A 24 14.60 -40.19 4.36
CA GLY A 24 13.89 -41.24 3.65
C GLY A 24 13.66 -40.77 2.21
N SER A 25 14.01 -41.65 1.29
CA SER A 25 13.96 -41.56 -0.17
C SER A 25 12.72 -40.85 -0.76
N HIS A 26 12.96 -39.92 -1.68
CA HIS A 26 11.95 -39.32 -2.55
C HIS A 26 11.58 -40.27 -3.69
N GLU A 27 10.40 -40.89 -3.63
CA GLU A 27 9.64 -41.33 -4.80
C GLU A 27 8.13 -41.23 -4.48
N GLY A 28 7.36 -40.69 -5.42
CA GLY A 28 5.91 -40.88 -5.48
C GLY A 28 5.06 -39.84 -4.76
N GLY A 29 4.19 -39.18 -5.51
CA GLY A 29 3.33 -38.09 -5.04
C GLY A 29 2.31 -38.49 -3.99
N ASP A 30 2.17 -37.63 -3.00
CA ASP A 30 1.01 -37.56 -2.12
C ASP A 30 0.82 -36.08 -1.77
N HIS A 31 -0.06 -35.39 -2.49
CA HIS A 31 -0.49 -34.04 -2.13
C HIS A 31 -1.47 -34.13 -0.95
N ALA A 32 -1.01 -34.70 0.17
CA ALA A 32 -1.56 -34.36 1.46
C ALA A 32 -1.45 -32.84 1.57
N ARG A 33 -2.60 -32.15 1.65
CA ARG A 33 -2.67 -30.69 1.89
C ARG A 33 -1.83 -30.40 3.13
N LYS A 34 -0.57 -30.02 2.94
CA LYS A 34 0.31 -29.60 4.03
C LYS A 34 -0.39 -28.43 4.69
N MET A 35 -0.61 -28.52 6.00
CA MET A 35 -1.23 -27.44 6.77
C MET A 35 -0.31 -26.21 6.70
N GLY A 36 -0.69 -25.23 5.88
CA GLY A 36 0.10 -24.04 5.53
C GLY A 36 -0.17 -23.60 4.10
N GLN A 37 -0.07 -22.31 3.81
CA GLN A 37 -0.18 -21.79 2.44
C GLN A 37 1.20 -21.83 1.79
N TYR A 38 1.34 -22.65 0.75
CA TYR A 38 2.57 -22.84 -0.01
C TYR A 38 2.36 -22.30 -1.42
N SER A 39 3.42 -21.75 -2.03
CA SER A 39 3.36 -21.36 -3.44
C SER A 39 3.59 -22.56 -4.36
N GLY A 40 4.25 -23.62 -3.87
CA GLY A 40 4.74 -24.71 -4.70
C GLY A 40 6.06 -24.40 -5.41
N PHE A 41 6.62 -23.21 -5.17
CA PHE A 41 7.89 -22.73 -5.74
C PHE A 41 8.98 -22.53 -4.67
N GLU A 42 8.81 -23.11 -3.48
CA GLU A 42 9.81 -23.06 -2.42
C GLU A 42 11.16 -23.61 -2.91
N GLY A 43 12.19 -22.76 -2.93
CA GLY A 43 13.53 -23.09 -3.44
C GLY A 43 13.69 -22.94 -4.96
N GLU A 44 12.61 -22.64 -5.68
CA GLU A 44 12.55 -22.46 -7.13
C GLU A 44 12.29 -21.00 -7.52
N GLU A 45 12.43 -20.05 -6.58
CA GLU A 45 12.07 -18.64 -6.79
C GLU A 45 12.90 -18.00 -7.91
N ALA A 46 14.18 -18.34 -8.03
CA ALA A 46 15.00 -17.84 -9.13
C ALA A 46 14.46 -18.28 -10.50
N ARG A 47 14.06 -19.55 -10.64
CA ARG A 47 13.52 -20.11 -11.89
C ARG A 47 12.16 -19.49 -12.23
N LEU A 48 11.28 -19.36 -11.22
CA LEU A 48 10.00 -18.67 -11.36
C LEU A 48 10.21 -17.23 -11.83
N GLY A 49 11.12 -16.51 -11.17
CA GLY A 49 11.47 -15.14 -11.50
C GLY A 49 11.99 -14.96 -12.92
N THR A 50 12.88 -15.84 -13.38
CA THR A 50 13.37 -15.82 -14.77
C THR A 50 12.24 -15.99 -15.78
N ALA A 51 11.32 -16.93 -15.53
CA ALA A 51 10.18 -17.16 -16.42
C ALA A 51 9.23 -15.97 -16.46
N VAL A 52 8.93 -15.36 -15.31
CA VAL A 52 8.06 -14.17 -15.23
C VAL A 52 8.73 -12.95 -15.87
N ALA A 53 10.03 -12.74 -15.64
CA ALA A 53 10.78 -11.65 -16.27
C ALA A 53 10.75 -11.76 -17.81
N ALA A 54 10.92 -12.98 -18.34
CA ALA A 54 10.82 -13.22 -19.77
C ALA A 54 9.42 -12.89 -20.31
N ALA A 55 8.37 -13.32 -19.62
CA ALA A 55 6.99 -13.03 -20.01
C ALA A 55 6.69 -11.51 -19.97
N ILE A 56 7.16 -10.80 -18.93
CA ILE A 56 7.03 -9.33 -18.83
C ILE A 56 7.69 -8.66 -20.03
N MET A 57 8.93 -9.04 -20.38
CA MET A 57 9.66 -8.45 -21.50
C MET A 57 9.05 -8.79 -22.87
N GLU A 58 8.45 -9.98 -23.01
CA GLU A 58 7.78 -10.40 -24.25
C GLU A 58 6.60 -9.49 -24.58
N ILE A 59 5.75 -9.19 -23.59
CA ILE A 59 4.53 -8.39 -23.76
C ILE A 59 4.73 -6.90 -23.47
N SER A 60 5.92 -6.50 -23.03
CA SER A 60 6.23 -5.12 -22.68
C SER A 60 6.00 -4.18 -23.87
N PRO A 61 5.19 -3.11 -23.71
CA PRO A 61 4.91 -2.17 -24.79
C PRO A 61 6.14 -1.35 -25.19
N THR A 62 7.03 -1.09 -24.23
CA THR A 62 8.22 -0.26 -24.42
C THR A 62 9.49 -1.08 -24.60
N LYS A 63 9.51 -2.31 -24.06
CA LYS A 63 10.73 -3.12 -23.86
C LYS A 63 11.85 -2.33 -23.15
N GLY A 64 11.44 -1.37 -22.33
CA GLY A 64 12.33 -0.45 -21.63
C GLY A 64 12.90 -1.03 -20.33
N PRO A 65 13.90 -0.35 -19.74
CA PRO A 65 14.57 -0.78 -18.51
C PRO A 65 13.62 -0.89 -17.29
N GLU A 66 12.48 -0.20 -17.30
CA GLU A 66 11.44 -0.30 -16.27
C GLU A 66 10.80 -1.69 -16.19
N HIS A 67 10.86 -2.46 -17.29
CA HIS A 67 10.35 -3.83 -17.38
C HIS A 67 11.47 -4.88 -17.31
N ASP A 68 12.74 -4.47 -17.23
CA ASP A 68 13.89 -5.36 -17.16
C ASP A 68 14.19 -5.78 -15.71
N PHE A 69 14.12 -7.07 -15.45
CA PHE A 69 14.40 -7.69 -14.15
C PHE A 69 15.71 -8.48 -14.14
N SER A 70 16.59 -8.28 -15.13
CA SER A 70 17.92 -8.90 -15.19
C SER A 70 18.70 -8.68 -13.89
N GLY A 71 19.18 -9.76 -13.28
CA GLY A 71 19.89 -9.74 -11.99
C GLY A 71 19.00 -9.56 -10.76
N ARG A 72 17.68 -9.46 -10.93
CA ARG A 72 16.66 -9.36 -9.86
C ARG A 72 15.63 -10.48 -9.92
N GLU A 73 15.89 -11.54 -10.67
CA GLU A 73 14.96 -12.62 -10.96
C GLU A 73 14.51 -13.30 -9.66
N LYS A 74 15.43 -13.63 -8.75
CA LYS A 74 15.07 -14.23 -7.46
C LYS A 74 14.07 -13.37 -6.68
N THR A 75 14.29 -12.06 -6.62
CA THR A 75 13.38 -11.12 -5.93
C THR A 75 12.01 -11.06 -6.61
N LEU A 76 11.96 -11.04 -7.95
CA LEU A 76 10.70 -11.11 -8.69
C LEU A 76 9.97 -12.43 -8.41
N GLY A 77 10.69 -13.55 -8.40
CA GLY A 77 10.12 -14.85 -8.09
C GLY A 77 9.61 -14.97 -6.66
N GLU A 78 10.30 -14.39 -5.67
CA GLU A 78 9.82 -14.31 -4.29
C GLU A 78 8.51 -13.51 -4.20
N ALA A 79 8.41 -12.39 -4.91
CA ALA A 79 7.20 -11.57 -4.95
C ALA A 79 6.02 -12.32 -5.59
N VAL A 80 6.25 -13.01 -6.72
CA VAL A 80 5.22 -13.83 -7.39
C VAL A 80 4.82 -15.03 -6.52
N ALA A 81 5.77 -15.68 -5.85
CA ALA A 81 5.48 -16.76 -4.93
C ALA A 81 4.64 -16.29 -3.74
N ALA A 82 4.92 -15.10 -3.19
CA ALA A 82 4.07 -14.49 -2.16
C ALA A 82 2.65 -14.22 -2.70
N ALA A 83 2.53 -13.72 -3.92
CA ALA A 83 1.23 -13.49 -4.54
C ALA A 83 0.41 -14.78 -4.70
N ILE A 84 1.06 -15.86 -5.14
CA ILE A 84 0.42 -17.19 -5.24
C ILE A 84 -0.08 -17.66 -3.87
N LYS A 85 0.71 -17.49 -2.80
CA LYS A 85 0.30 -17.89 -1.43
C LYS A 85 -0.97 -17.15 -0.99
N ILE A 86 -1.06 -15.85 -1.30
CA ILE A 86 -2.20 -15.00 -0.93
C ILE A 86 -3.42 -15.33 -1.79
N MET A 87 -3.26 -15.52 -3.10
CA MET A 87 -4.37 -15.74 -4.03
C MET A 87 -4.90 -17.18 -4.02
N ASN A 88 -4.11 -18.17 -3.62
CA ASN A 88 -4.54 -19.57 -3.53
C ASN A 88 -5.50 -19.87 -2.36
N VAL A 89 -6.01 -18.84 -1.67
CA VAL A 89 -7.01 -18.99 -0.61
C VAL A 89 -8.40 -19.07 -1.21
N GLU A 90 -8.71 -20.17 -1.89
CA GLU A 90 -9.93 -20.32 -2.70
C GLU A 90 -11.21 -20.58 -1.88
N SER A 91 -11.12 -20.71 -0.56
CA SER A 91 -12.28 -20.98 0.32
C SER A 91 -12.37 -20.01 1.48
N GLY A 92 -13.57 -19.49 1.71
CA GLY A 92 -13.82 -18.48 2.74
C GLY A 92 -13.58 -17.07 2.21
N TYR A 93 -13.02 -16.21 3.07
CA TYR A 93 -12.66 -14.84 2.69
C TYR A 93 -11.50 -14.86 1.68
N GLN A 94 -11.72 -14.25 0.51
CA GLN A 94 -10.71 -14.13 -0.53
C GLN A 94 -9.80 -12.95 -0.20
N HIS A 95 -8.52 -13.24 0.03
CA HIS A 95 -7.53 -12.22 0.37
C HIS A 95 -7.03 -11.50 -0.89
N GLU A 96 -6.83 -10.19 -0.74
CA GLU A 96 -6.12 -9.37 -1.72
C GLU A 96 -4.66 -9.16 -1.32
N MET A 97 -3.80 -8.68 -2.23
CA MET A 97 -2.37 -8.53 -1.95
C MET A 97 -2.05 -7.48 -0.85
N ASN A 98 -2.97 -6.55 -0.62
CA ASN A 98 -2.87 -5.40 0.27
C ASN A 98 -3.62 -5.62 1.59
N ASP A 99 -4.28 -6.78 1.76
CA ASP A 99 -5.22 -7.08 2.84
C ASP A 99 -4.68 -6.74 4.24
N ALA A 100 -3.43 -7.10 4.50
CA ALA A 100 -2.79 -6.88 5.79
C ALA A 100 -2.59 -5.38 6.08
N LEU A 101 -2.18 -4.62 5.05
CA LEU A 101 -2.03 -3.17 5.15
C LEU A 101 -3.39 -2.49 5.30
N VAL A 102 -4.38 -2.89 4.49
CA VAL A 102 -5.77 -2.39 4.59
C VAL A 102 -6.33 -2.63 5.99
N LYS A 103 -6.18 -3.84 6.55
CA LYS A 103 -6.64 -4.16 7.91
C LYS A 103 -5.95 -3.33 8.98
N MET A 104 -4.64 -3.13 8.88
CA MET A 104 -3.91 -2.28 9.82
C MET A 104 -4.42 -0.84 9.76
N THR A 105 -4.62 -0.30 8.56
CA THR A 105 -5.17 1.06 8.35
C THR A 105 -6.59 1.18 8.91
N LEU A 106 -7.47 0.20 8.64
CA LEU A 106 -8.84 0.19 9.16
C LEU A 106 -8.87 0.13 10.70
N ASN A 107 -8.04 -0.72 11.32
CA ASN A 107 -7.94 -0.78 12.77
C ASN A 107 -7.50 0.57 13.36
N PHE A 108 -6.58 1.27 12.69
CA PHE A 108 -6.08 2.56 13.14
C PHE A 108 -7.14 3.66 13.03
N ILE A 109 -7.86 3.72 11.90
CA ILE A 109 -8.97 4.68 11.69
C ILE A 109 -10.11 4.38 12.67
N GLN A 110 -10.49 3.11 12.85
CA GLN A 110 -11.54 2.71 13.79
C GLN A 110 -11.16 3.10 15.22
N PHE A 111 -9.91 2.84 15.63
CA PHE A 111 -9.42 3.26 16.94
C PHE A 111 -9.53 4.78 17.12
N ALA A 112 -9.06 5.57 16.15
CA ALA A 112 -9.15 7.01 16.23
C ALA A 112 -10.60 7.50 16.26
N LYS A 113 -11.50 6.90 15.49
CA LYS A 113 -12.94 7.17 15.51
C LYS A 113 -13.55 6.88 16.88
N ASP A 114 -13.30 5.69 17.43
CA ASP A 114 -13.89 5.23 18.71
C ASP A 114 -13.43 6.08 19.91
N HIS A 115 -12.30 6.77 19.76
CA HIS A 115 -11.68 7.60 20.80
C HIS A 115 -11.75 9.10 20.55
N ASP A 116 -12.42 9.55 19.47
CA ASP A 116 -12.51 10.97 19.08
C ASP A 116 -11.13 11.61 18.84
N LEU A 117 -10.26 10.89 18.11
CA LEU A 117 -8.85 11.24 17.83
C LEU A 117 -8.54 11.37 16.33
N ILE A 118 -9.56 11.47 15.46
CA ILE A 118 -9.36 11.50 14.00
C ILE A 118 -8.50 12.70 13.58
N ASP A 119 -8.77 13.88 14.14
CA ASP A 119 -8.05 15.10 13.78
C ASP A 119 -6.59 15.05 14.23
N GLU A 120 -6.33 14.56 15.45
CA GLU A 120 -4.98 14.36 15.99
C GLU A 120 -4.19 13.32 15.18
N MET A 121 -4.85 12.23 14.80
CA MET A 121 -4.26 11.19 13.97
C MET A 121 -3.80 11.76 12.62
N ILE A 122 -4.64 12.55 11.96
CA ILE A 122 -4.32 13.17 10.67
C ILE A 122 -3.20 14.21 10.83
N ALA A 123 -3.26 15.03 11.88
CA ALA A 123 -2.23 16.01 12.17
C ALA A 123 -0.86 15.34 12.38
N GLU A 124 -0.82 14.22 13.11
CA GLU A 124 0.41 13.46 13.36
C GLU A 124 0.93 12.75 12.09
N GLU A 125 0.04 12.21 11.25
CA GLU A 125 0.41 11.61 9.95
C GLU A 125 1.08 12.66 9.04
N ILE A 126 0.49 13.86 8.95
CA ILE A 126 1.05 14.99 8.17
C ILE A 126 2.37 15.46 8.78
N ALA A 127 2.45 15.58 10.11
CA ALA A 127 3.65 16.00 10.82
C ALA A 127 4.82 15.02 10.58
N THR A 128 4.53 13.71 10.58
CA THR A 128 5.52 12.67 10.30
C THR A 128 6.07 12.77 8.88
N GLY A 129 5.25 13.18 7.91
CA GLY A 129 5.65 13.41 6.53
C GLY A 129 6.51 14.65 6.28
N LEU A 130 6.60 15.58 7.25
CA LEU A 130 7.23 16.90 7.09
C LEU A 130 8.63 16.89 6.43
N PRO A 131 9.59 16.04 6.85
CA PRO A 131 10.94 16.11 6.30
C PRO A 131 11.01 15.80 4.81
N MET A 132 10.16 14.89 4.34
CA MET A 132 10.09 14.47 2.94
C MET A 132 9.31 15.52 2.13
N MET A 133 8.13 15.91 2.60
CA MET A 133 7.28 16.88 1.91
C MET A 133 7.93 18.26 1.79
N SER A 134 8.72 18.68 2.78
CA SER A 134 9.48 19.94 2.70
C SER A 134 10.50 19.97 1.56
N ARG A 135 11.03 18.81 1.16
CA ARG A 135 11.95 18.70 0.00
C ARG A 135 11.18 18.82 -1.31
N VAL A 136 10.01 18.16 -1.40
CA VAL A 136 9.13 18.27 -2.57
C VAL A 136 8.67 19.71 -2.76
N ARG A 137 8.22 20.36 -1.69
CA ARG A 137 7.82 21.77 -1.73
C ARG A 137 8.90 22.68 -2.32
N LYS A 138 10.15 22.55 -1.86
CA LYS A 138 11.27 23.33 -2.41
C LYS A 138 11.47 23.08 -3.90
N THR A 139 11.25 21.85 -4.36
CA THR A 139 11.30 21.51 -5.78
C THR A 139 10.15 22.17 -6.54
N ILE A 140 8.93 22.12 -6.02
CA ILE A 140 7.75 22.81 -6.59
C ILE A 140 8.02 24.32 -6.69
N GLU A 141 8.51 24.96 -5.62
CA GLU A 141 8.82 26.39 -5.60
C GLU A 141 9.89 26.77 -6.63
N LYS A 142 10.85 25.87 -6.89
CA LYS A 142 11.93 26.09 -7.87
C LYS A 142 11.47 25.91 -9.31
N THR A 143 10.64 24.90 -9.59
CA THR A 143 10.27 24.51 -10.96
C THR A 143 8.92 25.06 -11.40
N GLY A 144 8.06 25.46 -10.45
CA GLY A 144 6.65 25.73 -10.70
C GLY A 144 5.80 24.48 -10.96
N ASN A 145 6.39 23.29 -11.03
CA ASN A 145 5.68 22.07 -11.36
C ASN A 145 4.89 21.55 -10.14
N LYS A 146 3.62 21.94 -10.06
CA LYS A 146 2.71 21.52 -8.98
C LYS A 146 2.24 20.07 -9.09
N ASP A 147 2.42 19.40 -10.23
CA ASP A 147 2.10 17.98 -10.39
C ASP A 147 2.94 17.08 -9.46
N LEU A 148 4.11 17.58 -9.03
CA LEU A 148 4.93 16.95 -8.00
C LEU A 148 4.20 16.79 -6.66
N ALA A 149 3.19 17.61 -6.37
CA ALA A 149 2.39 17.46 -5.16
C ALA A 149 1.51 16.20 -5.22
N LEU A 150 0.91 15.93 -6.39
CA LEU A 150 0.16 14.68 -6.60
C LEU A 150 1.09 13.48 -6.47
N ILE A 151 2.25 13.53 -7.11
CA ILE A 151 3.27 12.47 -6.97
C ILE A 151 3.64 12.28 -5.49
N ALA A 152 3.82 13.35 -4.72
CA ALA A 152 4.20 13.22 -3.31
C ALA A 152 3.15 12.55 -2.43
N VAL A 153 1.86 12.80 -2.67
CA VAL A 153 0.77 12.21 -1.88
C VAL A 153 0.39 10.79 -2.35
N THR A 154 0.81 10.39 -3.56
CA THR A 154 0.50 9.06 -4.12
C THR A 154 1.75 8.30 -4.57
N GLU A 155 2.50 8.77 -5.55
CA GLU A 155 3.42 7.91 -6.32
C GLU A 155 4.90 7.97 -5.89
N GLN A 156 5.29 8.93 -5.04
CA GLN A 156 6.70 9.21 -4.75
C GLN A 156 7.39 8.06 -4.02
N THR A 157 6.64 7.32 -3.21
CA THR A 157 7.08 6.05 -2.65
C THR A 157 6.08 5.01 -3.11
N ALA A 158 6.53 3.90 -3.68
CA ALA A 158 5.68 2.83 -4.19
C ALA A 158 4.67 2.25 -3.15
N CYS A 159 4.71 2.73 -1.91
CA CYS A 159 3.78 2.45 -0.82
C CYS A 159 2.31 2.69 -1.17
N PHE A 160 1.97 3.70 -1.99
CA PHE A 160 0.57 3.86 -2.42
C PHE A 160 0.09 2.66 -3.23
N TYR A 161 0.94 2.10 -4.09
CA TYR A 161 0.65 0.89 -4.85
C TYR A 161 0.64 -0.39 -4.01
N GLN A 162 1.11 -0.33 -2.76
CA GLN A 162 0.92 -1.41 -1.78
C GLN A 162 -0.47 -1.36 -1.15
N LEU A 163 -1.15 -0.21 -1.22
CA LEU A 163 -2.51 -0.02 -0.70
C LEU A 163 -3.56 -0.06 -1.81
N VAL A 164 -3.26 0.45 -3.01
CA VAL A 164 -4.22 0.68 -4.10
C VAL A 164 -3.75 -0.03 -5.37
N PHE A 165 -4.63 -0.82 -6.01
CA PHE A 165 -4.30 -1.55 -7.24
C PHE A 165 -4.77 -0.87 -8.52
N GLU A 166 -5.97 -0.30 -8.51
CA GLU A 166 -6.56 0.31 -9.70
C GLU A 166 -6.31 1.81 -9.67
N THR A 167 -5.42 2.28 -10.55
CA THR A 167 -5.07 3.70 -10.68
C THR A 167 -5.09 4.14 -12.14
N GLN A 168 -5.42 5.41 -12.37
CA GLN A 168 -5.36 6.07 -13.66
C GLN A 168 -4.73 7.46 -13.48
N ARG A 169 -3.60 7.68 -14.15
CA ARG A 169 -2.85 8.95 -14.08
C ARG A 169 -3.06 9.77 -15.34
N GLU A 170 -3.35 11.05 -15.13
CA GLU A 170 -3.42 12.09 -16.14
C GLU A 170 -2.62 13.32 -15.66
N PRO A 171 -2.22 14.25 -16.54
CA PRO A 171 -1.58 15.50 -16.10
C PRO A 171 -2.46 16.25 -15.09
N GLY A 172 -1.93 16.48 -13.87
CA GLY A 172 -2.64 17.18 -12.81
C GLY A 172 -3.80 16.42 -12.18
N LYS A 173 -3.92 15.11 -12.41
CA LYS A 173 -4.98 14.26 -11.84
C LYS A 173 -4.56 12.80 -11.64
N LEU A 174 -4.98 12.20 -10.54
CA LEU A 174 -4.94 10.75 -10.31
C LEU A 174 -6.32 10.26 -9.86
N THR A 175 -6.81 9.22 -10.50
CA THR A 175 -8.04 8.52 -10.09
C THR A 175 -7.68 7.12 -9.58
N TYR A 176 -8.31 6.67 -8.51
CA TYR A 176 -8.11 5.33 -7.99
C TYR A 176 -9.36 4.73 -7.33
N LYS A 177 -9.41 3.40 -7.25
CA LYS A 177 -10.45 2.67 -6.52
C LYS A 177 -10.13 2.62 -5.02
N SER A 178 -11.11 2.94 -4.18
CA SER A 178 -10.99 2.78 -2.72
C SER A 178 -10.56 1.35 -2.36
N PRO A 179 -9.54 1.17 -1.49
CA PRO A 179 -8.96 -0.14 -1.19
C PRO A 179 -9.69 -0.90 -0.06
N PHE A 180 -10.72 -0.32 0.54
CA PHE A 180 -11.28 -0.79 1.81
C PHE A 180 -12.44 -1.78 1.65
N GLY A 181 -13.14 -1.75 0.52
CA GLY A 181 -14.40 -2.46 0.32
C GLY A 181 -14.34 -3.97 0.59
N ASN A 182 -13.35 -4.68 0.03
CA ASN A 182 -13.23 -6.14 0.21
C ASN A 182 -13.10 -6.53 1.69
N VAL A 183 -12.16 -5.88 2.41
CA VAL A 183 -11.93 -6.14 3.84
C VAL A 183 -13.13 -5.71 4.68
N LEU A 184 -13.73 -4.54 4.42
CA LEU A 184 -14.89 -4.06 5.17
C LEU A 184 -16.12 -4.97 4.99
N ASN A 185 -16.36 -5.48 3.78
CA ASN A 185 -17.45 -6.43 3.53
C ASN A 185 -17.38 -7.67 4.42
N SER A 186 -16.17 -8.14 4.72
CA SER A 186 -15.95 -9.27 5.62
C SER A 186 -15.96 -8.86 7.10
N THR A 187 -15.17 -7.86 7.46
CA THR A 187 -14.92 -7.49 8.86
C THR A 187 -16.12 -6.85 9.55
N ARG A 188 -16.96 -6.11 8.82
CA ARG A 188 -18.23 -5.57 9.36
C ARG A 188 -19.21 -6.67 9.71
N ARG A 189 -19.29 -7.73 8.90
CA ARG A 189 -20.15 -8.91 9.18
C ARG A 189 -19.70 -9.67 10.44
N LEU A 190 -18.42 -9.60 10.76
CA LEU A 190 -17.83 -10.18 11.97
C LEU A 190 -17.92 -9.24 13.18
N GLY A 191 -18.43 -8.02 13.03
CA GLY A 191 -18.50 -7.01 14.10
C GLY A 191 -17.14 -6.44 14.50
N MET A 192 -16.13 -6.53 13.63
CA MET A 192 -14.78 -6.01 13.90
C MET A 192 -14.66 -4.51 13.59
N HIS A 193 -15.41 -4.03 12.60
CA HIS A 193 -15.46 -2.62 12.20
C HIS A 193 -16.90 -2.20 12.00
N ASP A 194 -17.20 -0.92 12.26
CA ASP A 194 -18.48 -0.30 11.90
C ASP A 194 -18.33 0.74 10.77
N LEU A 195 -17.09 1.10 10.41
CA LEU A 195 -16.73 2.02 9.34
C LEU A 195 -17.38 1.67 7.99
N THR A 196 -17.71 2.70 7.22
CA THR A 196 -18.02 2.60 5.78
C THR A 196 -16.93 3.22 4.94
N GLU A 197 -16.84 2.86 3.64
CA GLU A 197 -15.86 3.50 2.74
C GLU A 197 -16.11 5.00 2.57
N GLN A 198 -17.38 5.40 2.48
CA GLN A 198 -17.77 6.81 2.46
C GLN A 198 -17.30 7.55 3.72
N GLU A 199 -17.56 6.97 4.90
CA GLU A 199 -17.13 7.57 6.16
C GLU A 199 -15.61 7.72 6.23
N ILE A 200 -14.85 6.69 5.87
CA ILE A 200 -13.38 6.77 5.78
C ILE A 200 -12.95 7.87 4.80
N HIS A 201 -13.64 7.97 3.66
CA HIS A 201 -13.34 8.98 2.65
C HIS A 201 -13.50 10.40 3.21
N GLU A 202 -14.61 10.65 3.87
CA GLU A 202 -14.98 11.96 4.41
C GLU A 202 -14.13 12.36 5.63
N ILE A 203 -13.92 11.45 6.59
CA ILE A 203 -13.24 11.78 7.85
C ILE A 203 -11.72 11.64 7.79
N TRP A 204 -11.18 10.86 6.85
CA TRP A 204 -9.74 10.58 6.79
C TRP A 204 -9.12 10.88 5.43
N THR A 205 -9.64 10.33 4.33
CA THR A 205 -9.02 10.49 3.00
C THR A 205 -8.98 11.93 2.52
N ILE A 206 -10.11 12.64 2.53
CA ILE A 206 -10.17 14.05 2.11
C ILE A 206 -9.27 14.93 2.99
N PRO A 207 -9.41 14.95 4.33
CA PRO A 207 -8.63 15.86 5.17
C PRO A 207 -7.12 15.56 5.13
N ARG A 208 -6.71 14.29 5.08
CA ARG A 208 -5.26 13.96 5.01
C ARG A 208 -4.63 14.44 3.70
N ILE A 209 -5.32 14.28 2.56
CA ILE A 209 -4.81 14.71 1.26
C ILE A 209 -4.75 16.24 1.19
N LYS A 210 -5.81 16.92 1.65
CA LYS A 210 -5.84 18.40 1.69
C LYS A 210 -4.76 18.95 2.60
N GLY A 211 -4.58 18.38 3.79
CA GLY A 211 -3.52 18.78 4.72
C GLY A 211 -2.11 18.59 4.15
N ALA A 212 -1.87 17.48 3.44
CA ALA A 212 -0.62 17.28 2.72
C ALA A 212 -0.42 18.29 1.58
N GLY A 213 -1.48 18.61 0.82
CA GLY A 213 -1.45 19.66 -0.21
C GLY A 213 -1.07 21.03 0.36
N MET A 214 -1.68 21.43 1.48
CA MET A 214 -1.34 22.68 2.17
C MET A 214 0.12 22.74 2.58
N LEU A 215 0.67 21.63 3.08
CA LEU A 215 2.09 21.54 3.44
C LEU A 215 3.01 21.77 2.23
N LEU A 216 2.60 21.24 1.07
CA LEU A 216 3.30 21.35 -0.21
C LEU A 216 3.09 22.71 -0.89
N GLY A 217 2.17 23.54 -0.40
CA GLY A 217 1.80 24.82 -1.00
C GLY A 217 0.95 24.68 -2.27
N VAL A 218 0.19 23.58 -2.39
CA VAL A 218 -0.65 23.26 -3.55
C VAL A 218 -2.07 22.96 -3.08
N ASP A 219 -3.06 23.53 -3.76
CA ASP A 219 -4.46 23.28 -3.47
C ASP A 219 -4.92 21.99 -4.17
N LEU A 220 -4.84 20.88 -3.44
CA LEU A 220 -5.28 19.57 -3.91
C LEU A 220 -6.79 19.40 -3.67
N GLN A 221 -7.50 19.11 -4.74
CA GLN A 221 -8.92 18.78 -4.72
C GLN A 221 -9.11 17.27 -4.66
N VAL A 222 -10.15 16.83 -3.95
CA VAL A 222 -10.55 15.42 -3.84
C VAL A 222 -12.05 15.37 -4.11
N THR A 223 -12.49 14.46 -4.97
CA THR A 223 -13.93 14.31 -5.28
C THR A 223 -14.72 13.89 -4.04
N GLU A 224 -16.00 14.26 -3.99
CA GLU A 224 -16.95 13.66 -3.06
C GLU A 224 -17.06 12.14 -3.30
N TRP A 225 -17.56 11.42 -2.29
CA TRP A 225 -17.76 9.98 -2.40
C TRP A 225 -18.69 9.61 -3.56
N GLN A 226 -18.37 8.52 -4.26
CA GLN A 226 -19.17 7.94 -5.33
C GLN A 226 -19.47 6.48 -4.97
N ASP A 227 -20.66 5.99 -5.30
CA ASP A 227 -21.08 4.61 -4.99
C ASP A 227 -20.22 3.55 -5.70
N ASP A 228 -19.57 3.92 -6.81
CA ASP A 228 -18.61 3.08 -7.49
C ASP A 228 -17.23 3.04 -6.80
N GLY A 229 -17.06 3.74 -5.67
CA GLY A 229 -15.85 3.79 -4.87
C GLY A 229 -14.64 4.41 -5.56
N MET A 230 -14.83 5.13 -6.67
CA MET A 230 -13.75 5.83 -7.38
C MET A 230 -13.47 7.19 -6.75
N ILE A 231 -12.19 7.44 -6.47
CA ILE A 231 -11.70 8.67 -5.85
C ILE A 231 -10.75 9.37 -6.83
N THR A 232 -10.99 10.65 -7.08
CA THR A 232 -10.08 11.49 -7.86
C THR A 232 -9.39 12.49 -6.96
N ILE A 233 -8.07 12.61 -7.09
CA ILE A 233 -7.26 13.73 -6.59
C ILE A 233 -6.82 14.55 -7.79
N SER A 234 -7.01 15.88 -7.74
CA SER A 234 -6.57 16.77 -8.81
C SER A 234 -5.95 18.05 -8.28
N LEU A 235 -5.19 18.72 -9.13
CA LEU A 235 -4.86 20.13 -8.94
C LEU A 235 -6.14 20.98 -9.05
N SER A 236 -6.13 22.17 -8.46
CA SER A 236 -7.16 23.18 -8.72
C SER A 236 -7.14 23.61 -10.20
N GLU A 237 -8.24 24.18 -10.70
CA GLU A 237 -8.30 24.68 -12.10
C GLU A 237 -7.20 25.69 -12.41
N GLU A 238 -6.90 26.58 -11.46
CA GLU A 238 -5.81 27.56 -11.58
C GLU A 238 -4.45 26.86 -11.76
N ASP A 239 -4.20 25.83 -10.96
CA ASP A 239 -2.94 25.09 -10.96
C ASP A 239 -2.81 24.19 -12.19
N LEU A 240 -3.91 23.64 -12.71
CA LEU A 240 -3.95 22.94 -13.99
C LEU A 240 -3.61 23.86 -15.16
N VAL A 241 -4.17 25.07 -15.20
CA VAL A 241 -3.85 26.06 -16.23
C VAL A 241 -2.37 26.45 -16.17
N ALA A 242 -1.82 26.63 -14.97
CA ALA A 242 -0.40 26.91 -14.80
C ALA A 242 0.50 25.75 -15.29
N LEU A 243 0.14 24.51 -14.96
CA LEU A 243 0.86 23.31 -15.39
C LEU A 243 0.87 23.18 -16.93
N ASN A 244 -0.27 23.38 -17.58
CA ASN A 244 -0.38 23.30 -19.04
C ASN A 244 0.45 24.37 -19.75
N ARG A 245 0.61 25.56 -19.16
CA ARG A 245 1.49 26.61 -19.70
C ARG A 245 2.96 26.24 -19.59
N LEU A 246 3.37 25.60 -18.50
CA LEU A 246 4.73 25.09 -18.34
C LEU A 246 5.04 24.02 -19.38
N ALA A 247 4.14 23.05 -19.56
CA ALA A 247 4.32 21.97 -20.54
C ALA A 247 4.36 22.46 -22.00
N ALA A 248 3.79 23.62 -22.31
CA ALA A 248 3.83 24.22 -23.64
C ALA A 248 5.07 25.10 -23.89
N ALA A 249 5.88 25.35 -22.86
CA ALA A 249 7.09 26.17 -22.94
C ALA A 249 8.38 25.34 -23.14
N ASP A 250 8.29 24.02 -22.94
CA ASP A 250 9.34 23.02 -23.19
C ASP A 250 9.20 22.41 -24.61
#